data_AF-A0A920YG45-F1
#
_entry.id   AF-A0A920YG45-F1
#
_cell.length_a   1.000
_cell.length_b   1.000
_cell.length_c   1.000
_cell.angle_alpha   90.00
_cell.angle_beta   90.00
_cell.angle_gamma   90.00
#
_symmetry.space_group_name_H-M   'P 1'
#
loop_
_entity.id
_entity.type
_entity.pdbx_description
1 polymer ?
#
loop_
_entity_poly.entity_id
_entity_poly.type
_entity_poly.pdbx_seq_one_letter_code
_entity_poly.pdbx_strand_id
1 'polypeptide(L)'
;MQSRQAPASVLALILWIATAAVGLWEIVIVRGMLLRIYARFWSDYWPAVNLGNWAVFILGAMWLVLVVGGGEYHYRRVGRRESWRLFGWTIAVEVAILILALFI
;
A
#
# COMPACT_ATOMS: atom_id res chain seq x y z
N MET A 1 7.71 -32.74 -8.36
CA MET A 1 8.04 -31.44 -7.74
C MET A 1 7.18 -30.25 -8.24
N GLN A 2 6.43 -30.35 -9.36
CA GLN A 2 5.58 -29.26 -9.88
C GLN A 2 4.28 -28.97 -9.08
N SER A 3 3.69 -29.95 -8.39
CA SER A 3 2.35 -29.78 -7.79
C SER A 3 2.26 -28.79 -6.61
N ARG A 4 3.37 -28.54 -5.90
CA ARG A 4 3.41 -27.60 -4.76
C ARG A 4 3.62 -26.14 -5.17
N GLN A 5 4.04 -25.88 -6.40
CA GLN A 5 4.29 -24.51 -6.87
C GLN A 5 3.02 -23.81 -7.35
N ALA A 6 2.09 -24.55 -7.96
CA ALA A 6 0.80 -24.02 -8.39
C ALA A 6 0.00 -23.31 -7.27
N PRO A 7 -0.21 -23.91 -6.07
CA PRO A 7 -0.94 -23.23 -5.00
C PRO A 7 -0.19 -22.01 -4.45
N ALA A 8 1.14 -22.05 -4.40
CA ALA A 8 1.95 -20.91 -3.95
C ALA A 8 1.86 -19.73 -4.93
N SER A 9 1.84 -19.99 -6.25
CA SER A 9 1.66 -18.97 -7.27
C SER A 9 0.28 -18.32 -7.20
N VAL A 10 -0.78 -19.13 -7.04
CA VAL A 10 -2.15 -18.62 -6.91
C VAL A 10 -2.28 -17.77 -5.67
N LEU A 11 -1.75 -18.22 -4.52
CA LEU A 11 -1.78 -17.45 -3.30
C LEU A 11 -0.99 -16.14 -3.43
N ALA A 12 0.20 -16.16 -4.03
CA ALA A 12 0.99 -14.95 -4.26
C ALA A 12 0.25 -13.96 -5.17
N LEU A 13 -0.45 -14.43 -6.21
CA LEU A 13 -1.26 -13.58 -7.07
C LEU A 13 -2.42 -12.94 -6.29
N ILE A 14 -3.15 -13.73 -5.50
CA ILE A 14 -4.26 -13.23 -4.68
C ILE A 14 -3.77 -12.16 -3.70
N LEU A 15 -2.67 -12.44 -2.99
CA LEU A 15 -2.10 -11.48 -2.04
C LEU A 15 -1.63 -10.21 -2.75
N TRP A 16 -0.98 -10.33 -3.90
CA TRP A 16 -0.53 -9.17 -4.67
C TRP A 16 -1.72 -8.29 -5.12
N ILE A 17 -2.79 -8.89 -5.63
CA ILE A 17 -4.02 -8.15 -6.00
C ILE A 17 -4.64 -7.49 -4.77
N ALA A 18 -4.73 -8.21 -3.66
CA ALA A 18 -5.30 -7.70 -2.42
C ALA A 18 -4.50 -6.51 -1.87
N THR A 19 -3.18 -6.64 -1.75
CA THR A 19 -2.31 -5.54 -1.30
C THR A 19 -2.33 -4.36 -2.28
N ALA A 20 -2.38 -4.62 -3.59
CA ALA A 20 -2.50 -3.53 -4.56
C ALA A 20 -3.82 -2.75 -4.38
N ALA A 21 -4.94 -3.44 -4.17
CA ALA A 21 -6.24 -2.81 -3.95
C ALA A 21 -6.29 -2.05 -2.62
N VAL A 22 -5.78 -2.65 -1.54
CA VAL A 22 -5.70 -2.02 -0.22
C VAL A 22 -4.80 -0.79 -0.26
N GLY A 23 -3.59 -0.92 -0.78
CA GLY A 23 -2.66 0.20 -0.93
C GLY A 23 -3.22 1.34 -1.77
N LEU A 24 -4.07 1.07 -2.77
CA LEU A 24 -4.73 2.12 -3.56
C LEU A 24 -5.77 2.88 -2.71
N TRP A 25 -6.56 2.16 -1.91
CA TRP A 25 -7.50 2.77 -0.96
C TRP A 25 -6.74 3.59 0.10
N GLU A 26 -5.62 3.08 0.61
CA GLU A 26 -4.83 3.77 1.63
C GLU A 26 -4.36 5.16 1.22
N ILE A 27 -4.15 5.42 -0.07
CA ILE A 27 -3.85 6.78 -0.56
C ILE A 27 -4.95 7.77 -0.14
N VAL A 28 -6.22 7.39 -0.28
CA VAL A 28 -7.36 8.22 0.11
C VAL A 28 -7.42 8.38 1.62
N ILE A 29 -7.15 7.31 2.36
CA ILE A 29 -7.15 7.31 3.82
C ILE A 29 -6.05 8.24 4.36
N VAL A 30 -4.82 8.10 3.86
CA VAL A 30 -3.68 8.94 4.26
C VAL A 30 -3.93 10.40 3.90
N ARG A 31 -4.50 10.68 2.72
CA ARG A 31 -4.94 12.04 2.39
C ARG A 31 -5.93 12.59 3.42
N GLY A 32 -6.92 11.79 3.82
CA GLY A 32 -7.89 12.16 4.84
C GLY A 32 -7.24 12.46 6.19
N MET A 33 -6.32 11.59 6.64
CA MET A 33 -5.56 11.79 7.88
C MET A 33 -4.75 13.10 7.83
N LEU A 34 -4.02 13.36 6.74
CA LEU A 34 -3.25 14.60 6.57
C LEU A 34 -4.14 15.85 6.65
N LEU A 35 -5.32 15.81 6.04
CA LEU A 35 -6.26 16.93 6.09
C LEU A 35 -6.86 17.13 7.49
N ARG A 36 -7.15 16.05 8.23
CA ARG A 36 -7.62 16.12 9.63
C ARG A 36 -6.55 16.70 10.54
N ILE A 37 -5.31 16.24 10.40
CA ILE A 37 -4.15 16.79 11.13
C ILE A 37 -4.00 18.27 10.79
N TYR A 38 -4.01 18.63 9.51
CA TYR A 38 -3.88 20.03 9.09
C TYR A 38 -4.98 20.91 9.71
N ALA A 39 -6.24 20.47 9.62
CA ALA A 39 -7.39 21.19 10.16
C ALA A 39 -7.35 21.36 11.70
N ARG A 40 -6.55 20.55 12.41
CA ARG A 40 -6.37 20.66 13.86
C ARG A 40 -5.53 21.88 14.26
N PHE A 41 -4.63 22.32 13.37
CA PHE A 41 -3.64 23.36 13.66
C PHE A 41 -3.80 24.61 12.77
N TRP A 42 -4.40 24.47 11.59
CA TRP A 42 -4.58 25.52 10.60
C TRP A 42 -5.99 25.47 9.99
N SER A 43 -6.42 26.57 9.37
CA SER A 43 -7.75 26.71 8.75
C SER A 43 -7.72 27.14 7.28
N ASP A 44 -6.54 27.36 6.70
CA ASP A 44 -6.43 27.84 5.32
C ASP A 44 -6.77 26.74 4.31
N TYR A 45 -7.72 27.04 3.42
CA TYR A 45 -8.24 26.06 2.46
C TYR A 45 -7.20 25.65 1.41
N TRP A 46 -6.56 26.61 0.74
CA TRP A 46 -5.66 26.33 -0.39
C TRP A 46 -4.40 25.53 0.02
N PRO A 47 -3.72 25.84 1.14
CA PRO A 47 -2.61 25.00 1.60
C PRO A 47 -3.05 23.57 1.94
N ALA A 48 -4.24 23.38 2.55
CA ALA A 48 -4.78 22.05 2.81
C ALA A 48 -5.01 21.25 1.52
N VAL A 49 -5.62 21.87 0.51
CA VAL A 49 -5.83 21.25 -0.81
C VAL A 49 -4.49 20.85 -1.44
N ASN A 50 -3.51 21.74 -1.43
CA ASN A 50 -2.19 21.47 -1.99
C ASN A 50 -1.48 20.33 -1.25
N LEU A 51 -1.53 20.31 0.10
CA LEU A 51 -1.00 19.21 0.90
C LEU A 51 -1.62 17.87 0.49
N GLY A 52 -2.95 17.82 0.39
CA GLY A 52 -3.65 16.61 -0.03
C GLY A 52 -3.30 16.15 -1.45
N ASN A 53 -3.13 17.10 -2.39
CA ASN A 53 -2.78 16.77 -3.77
C ASN A 53 -1.34 16.26 -3.89
N TRP A 54 -0.39 16.89 -3.20
CA TRP A 54 0.99 16.43 -3.17
C TRP A 54 1.11 15.05 -2.53
N ALA A 55 0.36 14.80 -1.45
CA ALA A 55 0.33 13.49 -0.82
C ALA A 55 -0.17 12.40 -1.78
N VAL A 56 -1.28 12.64 -2.48
CA VAL A 56 -1.81 11.69 -3.48
C VAL A 56 -0.80 11.43 -4.59
N PHE A 57 -0.14 12.48 -5.10
CA PHE A 57 0.85 12.34 -6.17
C PHE A 57 2.04 11.47 -5.73
N ILE A 58 2.61 11.75 -4.57
CA ILE A 58 3.76 11.01 -4.03
C ILE A 58 3.37 9.55 -3.72
N LEU A 59 2.25 9.35 -3.02
CA LEU A 59 1.78 8.02 -2.65
C LEU A 59 1.37 7.21 -3.89
N GLY A 60 0.79 7.84 -4.90
CA GLY A 60 0.47 7.20 -6.18
C GLY A 60 1.72 6.71 -6.91
N ALA A 61 2.79 7.51 -6.94
CA ALA A 61 4.07 7.09 -7.50
C ALA A 61 4.67 5.91 -6.71
N MET A 62 4.65 5.97 -5.37
CA MET A 62 5.10 4.87 -4.51
C MET A 62 4.28 3.61 -4.73
N TRP A 63 2.96 3.73 -4.82
CA TRP A 63 2.05 2.62 -5.09
C TRP A 63 2.35 1.96 -6.43
N LEU A 64 2.58 2.74 -7.49
CA LEU A 64 2.98 2.18 -8.79
C LEU A 64 4.28 1.39 -8.70
N VAL A 65 5.29 1.91 -7.99
CA VAL A 65 6.56 1.21 -7.77
C VAL A 65 6.34 -0.09 -7.00
N LEU A 66 5.52 -0.07 -5.94
CA LEU A 66 5.23 -1.26 -5.14
C LEU A 66 4.44 -2.31 -5.92
N VAL A 67 3.44 -1.90 -6.71
CA VAL A 67 2.60 -2.82 -7.47
C VAL A 67 3.36 -3.43 -8.65
N VAL A 68 3.99 -2.61 -9.49
CA VAL A 68 4.73 -3.09 -10.66
C VAL A 68 6.00 -3.82 -10.23
N GLY A 69 6.81 -3.19 -9.38
CA GLY A 69 8.06 -3.75 -8.89
C GLY A 69 7.85 -4.97 -8.00
N GLY A 70 6.85 -4.92 -7.11
CA GLY A 70 6.45 -6.07 -6.29
C GLY A 70 5.91 -7.22 -7.14
N GLY A 71 5.10 -6.93 -8.15
CA GLY A 71 4.58 -7.95 -9.07
C GLY A 71 5.70 -8.70 -9.80
N GLU A 72 6.65 -7.96 -10.39
CA GLU A 72 7.83 -8.55 -11.03
C GLU A 72 8.70 -9.33 -10.02
N TYR A 73 8.89 -8.76 -8.82
CA TYR A 73 9.66 -9.39 -7.76
C TYR A 73 9.07 -10.73 -7.33
N HIS A 74 7.76 -10.76 -7.08
CA HIS A 74 7.03 -11.96 -6.69
C HIS A 74 7.03 -13.00 -7.81
N TYR A 75 6.76 -12.60 -9.06
CA TYR A 75 6.78 -13.50 -10.21
C TYR A 75 8.12 -14.24 -10.34
N ARG A 76 9.25 -13.52 -10.20
CA ARG A 76 10.60 -14.11 -10.29
C ARG A 76 11.00 -14.97 -9.09
N ARG A 77 10.32 -14.81 -7.94
CA ARG A 77 10.71 -15.43 -6.66
C ARG A 77 9.58 -16.21 -5.99
N VAL A 78 8.55 -16.60 -6.73
CA VAL A 78 7.43 -17.38 -6.20
C VAL A 78 7.96 -18.63 -5.48
N GLY A 79 7.39 -18.90 -4.30
CA GLY A 79 7.78 -20.05 -3.49
C GLY A 79 9.06 -19.87 -2.68
N ARG A 80 9.76 -18.72 -2.79
CA ARG A 80 10.93 -18.40 -1.96
C ARG A 80 10.53 -17.60 -0.72
N ARG A 81 11.22 -17.83 0.40
CA ARG A 81 10.99 -17.13 1.68
C ARG A 81 11.08 -15.60 1.56
N GLU A 82 11.96 -15.10 0.70
CA GLU A 82 12.15 -13.67 0.45
C GLU A 82 10.87 -13.00 -0.08
N SER A 83 10.18 -13.65 -1.02
CA SER A 83 8.89 -13.19 -1.56
C SER A 83 7.83 -13.07 -0.48
N TRP A 84 7.72 -14.07 0.39
CA TRP A 84 6.76 -14.07 1.50
C TRP A 84 7.10 -13.05 2.59
N ARG A 85 8.40 -12.81 2.83
CA ARG A 85 8.85 -11.76 3.75
C ARG A 85 8.47 -10.37 3.24
N LEU A 86 8.57 -10.12 1.94
CA LEU A 86 8.13 -8.86 1.35
C LEU A 86 6.62 -8.67 1.51
N PHE A 87 5.80 -9.69 1.22
CA PHE A 87 4.36 -9.64 1.49
C PHE A 87 4.05 -9.32 2.96
N GLY A 88 4.74 -9.99 3.90
CA GLY A 88 4.56 -9.72 5.32
C GLY A 88 4.84 -8.27 5.70
N TRP A 89 5.86 -7.66 5.12
CA TRP A 89 6.15 -6.23 5.32
C TRP A 89 5.10 -5.32 4.69
N THR A 90 4.69 -5.59 3.45
CA THR A 90 3.64 -4.81 2.79
C THR A 90 2.35 -4.82 3.61
N ILE A 91 1.88 -6.01 3.99
CA ILE A 91 0.67 -6.18 4.80
C ILE A 91 0.82 -5.50 6.18
N ALA A 92 1.99 -5.60 6.82
CA ALA A 92 2.21 -4.95 8.11
C ALA A 92 2.12 -3.42 8.00
N VAL A 93 2.65 -2.84 6.92
CA VAL A 93 2.55 -1.40 6.66
C VAL A 93 1.11 -1.00 6.37
N GLU A 94 0.41 -1.74 5.51
CA GLU A 94 -1.00 -1.49 5.18
C GLU A 94 -1.87 -1.51 6.46
N VAL A 95 -1.77 -2.59 7.24
CA VAL A 95 -2.49 -2.71 8.52
C VAL A 95 -2.13 -1.58 9.48
N ALA A 96 -0.87 -1.16 9.56
CA ALA A 96 -0.47 -0.03 10.39
C ALA A 96 -1.14 1.28 9.95
N ILE A 97 -1.23 1.54 8.64
CA ILE A 97 -1.91 2.72 8.09
C ILE A 97 -3.40 2.68 8.45
N LEU A 98 -4.06 1.53 8.26
CA LEU A 98 -5.47 1.35 8.60
C LEU A 98 -5.74 1.55 10.09
N ILE A 99 -4.87 1.02 10.96
CA ILE A 99 -4.97 1.20 12.41
C ILE A 99 -4.81 2.68 12.77
N LEU A 100 -3.79 3.36 12.23
CA LEU A 100 -3.56 4.78 12.49
C LEU A 100 -4.76 5.64 12.07
N ALA A 101 -5.42 5.30 10.97
CA ALA A 101 -6.60 6.00 10.49
C ALA A 101 -7.82 5.91 11.43
N LEU A 102 -7.84 4.96 12.36
CA LEU A 102 -8.89 4.88 13.38
C LEU A 102 -8.70 5.91 14.51
N PHE A 103 -7.50 6.46 14.66
CA PHE A 103 -7.15 7.37 15.76
C PHE A 103 -6.95 8.83 15.33
N ILE A 104 -6.88 9.10 14.02
CA ILE A 104 -6.63 10.42 13.43
C ILE A 104 -7.90 10.94 12.76
#